data_AF-A0A5N7B194-F1
#
_entry.id   AF-A0A5N7B194-F1
#
_cell.length_a   1.000
_cell.length_b   1.000
_cell.length_c   1.000
_cell.angle_alpha   90.00
_cell.angle_beta   90.00
_cell.angle_gamma   90.00
#
_symmetry.space_group_name_H-M   'P 1'
#
loop_
_entity.id
_entity.type
_entity.pdbx_description
1 polymer ?
#
loop_
_entity_poly.entity_id
_entity_poly.type
_entity_poly.pdbx_seq_one_letter_code
_entity_poly.pdbx_strand_id
1 'polypeptide(L)'
;MDTPSANNSLPTQLPVETAHIAAGHESSISTTKQVEIYEKLRSYPFHTDHEFAKGLAIILGHPDTPATETEISCNDDLVLQAKCFYLSRKERLTHPIKFTAYKAWLQSDTLPGNEVANTTPQQLHAPVADTHMSVDDTNQTPTPVQEPTYPSSFAHIVELITTGHPVPGIQQIPDTILKGHDTASTKPKRRKPWEKDEAPEPFQT
;
A
#
# COMPACT_ATOMS: atom_id res chain seq x y z
N MET A 1 -21.84 81.57 -16.68
CA MET A 1 -20.55 80.86 -16.76
C MET A 1 -20.80 79.59 -17.54
N ASP A 2 -20.58 79.75 -18.83
CA ASP A 2 -20.76 78.84 -19.94
C ASP A 2 -19.94 77.55 -19.84
N THR A 3 -20.48 76.46 -20.38
CA THR A 3 -19.70 75.40 -21.03
C THR A 3 -19.42 75.82 -22.48
N PRO A 4 -18.26 75.48 -23.09
CA PRO A 4 -18.25 74.27 -23.95
C PRO A 4 -16.88 73.59 -24.22
N SER A 5 -16.98 72.43 -24.91
CA SER A 5 -16.00 71.73 -25.79
C SER A 5 -14.87 70.92 -25.13
N ALA A 6 -14.87 69.58 -25.20
CA ALA A 6 -14.59 68.71 -26.37
C ALA A 6 -13.12 68.91 -26.86
N ASN A 7 -12.29 67.88 -27.05
CA ASN A 7 -12.29 66.99 -28.23
C ASN A 7 -11.40 65.72 -28.03
N ASN A 8 -11.92 64.56 -28.44
CA ASN A 8 -11.34 63.42 -29.20
C ASN A 8 -9.83 63.08 -29.12
N SER A 9 -9.38 61.81 -29.07
CA SER A 9 -9.70 60.73 -30.02
C SER A 9 -9.37 59.31 -29.52
N LEU A 10 -10.19 58.37 -29.98
CA LEU A 10 -10.02 56.92 -30.06
C LEU A 10 -8.79 56.51 -30.91
N PRO A 11 -8.35 55.24 -30.81
CA PRO A 11 -8.57 54.37 -31.96
C PRO A 11 -9.18 53.01 -31.64
N THR A 12 -10.03 52.61 -32.58
CA THR A 12 -10.63 51.30 -32.90
C THR A 12 -9.66 50.12 -32.88
N GLN A 13 -10.07 48.94 -32.37
CA GLN A 13 -10.17 47.66 -33.12
C GLN A 13 -10.66 46.48 -32.23
N LEU A 14 -11.70 45.79 -32.71
CA LEU A 14 -12.31 44.51 -32.26
C LEU A 14 -11.37 43.29 -32.52
N PRO A 15 -11.80 42.02 -32.38
CA PRO A 15 -12.21 41.24 -31.20
C PRO A 15 -11.39 39.93 -31.07
N VAL A 16 -11.08 39.43 -29.87
CA VAL A 16 -10.64 38.02 -29.69
C VAL A 16 -11.32 37.42 -28.47
N GLU A 17 -12.27 36.55 -28.78
CA GLU A 17 -12.61 35.33 -28.07
C GLU A 17 -11.60 34.92 -26.97
N THR A 18 -12.05 34.93 -25.73
CA THR A 18 -11.58 33.94 -24.75
C THR A 18 -12.82 33.39 -24.07
N ALA A 19 -13.36 32.38 -24.73
CA ALA A 19 -14.20 31.42 -24.07
C ALA A 19 -13.38 30.66 -23.01
N HIS A 20 -14.09 30.11 -22.03
CA HIS A 20 -13.64 29.13 -21.03
C HIS A 20 -12.77 29.78 -19.92
N ILE A 21 -13.06 29.66 -18.62
CA ILE A 21 -13.25 28.41 -17.88
C ILE A 21 -14.21 28.63 -16.71
N ALA A 22 -15.41 28.08 -16.84
CA ALA A 22 -16.20 27.59 -15.72
C ALA A 22 -15.70 26.17 -15.42
N ALA A 23 -14.72 26.01 -14.54
CA ALA A 23 -14.34 24.73 -13.94
C ALA A 23 -13.47 25.00 -12.71
N GLY A 24 -13.94 24.66 -11.51
CA GLY A 24 -13.11 24.76 -10.30
C GLY A 24 -13.81 24.54 -8.95
N HIS A 25 -15.14 24.61 -8.88
CA HIS A 25 -15.82 24.59 -7.58
C HIS A 25 -16.06 23.21 -6.95
N GLU A 26 -15.82 22.09 -7.64
CA GLU A 26 -16.06 20.75 -7.07
C GLU A 26 -14.86 20.13 -6.33
N SER A 27 -13.62 20.57 -6.57
CA SER A 27 -12.42 19.99 -5.94
C SER A 27 -12.10 20.61 -4.56
N SER A 28 -12.46 21.89 -4.37
CA SER A 28 -12.15 22.60 -3.12
C SER A 28 -13.04 22.13 -1.96
N ILE A 29 -14.34 21.88 -2.21
CA ILE A 29 -15.29 21.43 -1.18
C ILE A 29 -14.91 20.05 -0.62
N SER A 30 -14.46 19.14 -1.46
CA SER A 30 -14.02 17.81 -1.02
C SER A 30 -12.74 17.90 -0.19
N THR A 31 -11.81 18.78 -0.57
CA THR A 31 -10.55 19.01 0.17
C THR A 31 -10.80 19.63 1.54
N THR A 32 -11.64 20.66 1.65
CA THR A 32 -12.00 21.27 2.94
C THR A 32 -12.67 20.26 3.87
N LYS A 33 -13.62 19.46 3.35
CA LYS A 33 -14.25 18.38 4.12
C LYS A 33 -13.23 17.33 4.57
N GLN A 34 -12.24 16.98 3.75
CA GLN A 34 -11.17 16.05 4.14
C GLN A 34 -10.33 16.60 5.29
N VAL A 35 -9.98 17.89 5.26
CA VAL A 35 -9.24 18.55 6.35
C VAL A 35 -10.05 18.53 7.66
N GLU A 36 -11.33 18.88 7.62
CA GLU A 36 -12.22 18.79 8.78
C GLU A 36 -12.28 17.36 9.36
N ILE A 37 -12.32 16.35 8.49
CA ILE A 37 -12.30 14.94 8.90
C ILE A 37 -10.97 14.56 9.55
N TYR A 38 -9.85 15.06 9.04
CA TYR A 38 -8.52 14.79 9.61
C TYR A 38 -8.33 15.45 10.98
N GLU A 39 -8.82 16.67 11.16
CA GLU A 39 -8.84 17.33 12.48
C GLU A 39 -9.73 16.56 13.47
N LYS A 40 -10.89 16.08 12.99
CA LYS A 40 -11.79 15.24 13.77
C LYS A 40 -11.13 13.92 14.16
N LEU A 41 -10.36 13.31 13.25
CA LEU A 41 -9.59 12.09 13.53
C LEU A 41 -8.56 12.30 14.64
N ARG A 42 -7.88 13.45 14.68
CA ARG A 42 -6.92 13.79 15.75
C ARG A 42 -7.61 14.06 17.09
N SER A 43 -8.77 14.70 17.07
CA SER A 43 -9.50 15.12 18.27
C SER A 43 -10.38 14.01 18.87
N TYR A 44 -10.55 12.90 18.17
CA TYR A 44 -11.47 11.84 18.57
C TYR A 44 -10.96 11.01 19.77
N PRO A 45 -11.78 10.78 20.81
CA PRO A 45 -11.37 10.07 22.03
C PRO A 45 -11.43 8.54 21.88
N PHE A 46 -10.52 7.95 21.11
CA PHE A 46 -10.48 6.50 20.82
C PHE A 46 -10.38 5.60 22.06
N HIS A 47 -9.78 6.08 23.16
CA HIS A 47 -9.61 5.31 24.40
C HIS A 47 -10.93 5.11 25.18
N THR A 48 -11.90 6.01 25.02
CA THR A 48 -13.24 5.87 25.63
C THR A 48 -14.18 4.97 24.82
N ASP A 49 -13.79 4.65 23.59
CA ASP A 49 -14.64 3.96 22.64
C ASP A 49 -14.43 2.44 22.71
N HIS A 50 -15.35 1.78 23.39
CA HIS A 50 -15.29 0.33 23.57
C HIS A 50 -15.56 -0.46 22.28
N GLU A 51 -16.31 0.10 21.33
CA GLU A 51 -16.52 -0.56 20.03
C GLU A 51 -15.24 -0.57 19.21
N PHE A 52 -14.54 0.56 19.21
CA PHE A 52 -13.22 0.66 18.60
C PHE A 52 -12.22 -0.28 19.28
N ALA A 53 -12.15 -0.28 20.61
CA ALA A 53 -11.21 -1.14 21.37
C ALA A 53 -11.44 -2.63 21.09
N LYS A 54 -12.70 -3.07 21.00
CA LYS A 54 -13.05 -4.44 20.60
C LYS A 54 -12.67 -4.77 19.16
N GLY A 55 -12.96 -3.85 18.23
CA GLY A 55 -12.59 -4.04 16.82
C GLY A 55 -11.08 -4.12 16.64
N LEU A 56 -10.33 -3.27 17.35
CA LEU A 56 -8.87 -3.26 17.33
C LEU A 56 -8.30 -4.55 17.92
N ALA A 57 -8.84 -5.04 19.04
CA ALA A 57 -8.43 -6.31 19.65
C ALA A 57 -8.53 -7.51 18.70
N ILE A 58 -9.57 -7.56 17.86
CA ILE A 58 -9.72 -8.59 16.83
C ILE A 58 -8.60 -8.49 15.79
N ILE A 59 -8.24 -7.28 15.38
CA ILE A 59 -7.17 -7.02 14.40
C ILE A 59 -5.80 -7.39 14.98
N LEU A 60 -5.58 -7.16 16.28
CA LEU A 60 -4.33 -7.51 16.98
C LEU A 60 -4.24 -9.00 17.37
N GLY A 61 -5.31 -9.77 17.22
CA GLY A 61 -5.31 -11.22 17.46
C GLY A 61 -5.63 -11.64 18.90
N HIS A 62 -6.20 -10.75 19.72
CA HIS A 62 -6.64 -11.05 21.09
C HIS A 62 -8.13 -10.69 21.29
N PRO A 63 -9.07 -11.41 20.66
CA PRO A 63 -10.49 -11.03 20.65
C PRO A 63 -11.17 -11.09 22.02
N ASP A 64 -10.62 -11.85 22.98
CA ASP A 64 -11.19 -12.02 24.33
C ASP A 64 -10.92 -10.82 25.26
N THR A 65 -9.89 -10.02 24.96
CA THR A 65 -9.49 -8.86 25.75
C THR A 65 -9.56 -7.60 24.89
N PRO A 66 -10.34 -6.57 25.29
CA PRO A 66 -10.39 -5.32 24.54
C PRO A 66 -9.01 -4.67 24.48
N ALA A 67 -8.73 -3.94 23.41
CA ALA A 67 -7.44 -3.28 23.24
C ALA A 67 -7.20 -2.29 24.38
N THR A 68 -5.97 -2.33 24.91
CA THR A 68 -5.50 -1.52 26.02
C THR A 68 -5.25 -0.09 25.56
N GLU A 69 -5.25 0.87 26.47
CA GLU A 69 -4.98 2.28 26.14
C GLU A 69 -3.63 2.48 25.43
N THR A 70 -2.61 1.72 25.83
CA THR A 70 -1.28 1.73 25.20
C THR A 70 -1.33 1.27 23.74
N GLU A 71 -2.12 0.24 23.44
CA GLU A 71 -2.31 -0.29 22.08
C GLU A 71 -3.12 0.69 21.22
N ILE A 72 -4.13 1.34 21.81
CA ILE A 72 -4.94 2.36 21.15
C ILE A 72 -4.13 3.63 20.84
N SER A 73 -3.22 4.04 21.74
CA SER A 73 -2.37 5.23 21.55
C SER A 73 -1.11 4.95 20.74
N CYS A 74 -0.82 3.68 20.40
CA CYS A 74 0.35 3.36 19.60
C CYS A 74 0.29 4.06 18.24
N ASN A 75 1.46 4.52 17.77
CA ASN A 75 1.62 5.17 16.46
C ASN A 75 1.84 4.16 15.32
N ASP A 76 1.46 2.91 15.54
CA ASP A 76 1.57 1.87 14.53
C ASP A 76 0.69 2.17 13.32
N ASP A 77 1.21 1.86 12.13
CA ASP A 77 0.49 2.02 10.87
C ASP A 77 -0.86 1.28 10.88
N LEU A 78 -0.90 0.10 11.51
CA LEU A 78 -2.11 -0.72 11.65
C LEU A 78 -3.17 -0.03 12.52
N VAL A 79 -2.77 0.50 13.68
CA VAL A 79 -3.67 1.21 14.60
C VAL A 79 -4.19 2.48 13.94
N LEU A 80 -3.31 3.23 13.26
CA LEU A 80 -3.71 4.45 12.56
C LEU A 80 -4.65 4.14 11.38
N GLN A 81 -4.38 3.09 10.61
CA GLN A 81 -5.29 2.62 9.56
C GLN A 81 -6.66 2.21 10.13
N ALA A 82 -6.69 1.50 11.27
CA ALA A 82 -7.92 1.15 11.95
C ALA A 82 -8.71 2.39 12.41
N LYS A 83 -8.04 3.41 12.96
CA LYS A 83 -8.65 4.71 13.32
C LYS A 83 -9.29 5.39 12.10
N CYS A 84 -8.56 5.47 10.98
CA CYS A 84 -9.07 6.01 9.72
C CYS A 84 -10.32 5.24 9.25
N PHE A 85 -10.29 3.91 9.28
CA PHE A 85 -11.42 3.08 8.87
C PHE A 85 -12.64 3.28 9.79
N TYR A 86 -12.42 3.30 11.10
CA TYR A 86 -13.47 3.48 12.09
C TYR A 86 -14.21 4.81 11.89
N LEU A 87 -13.45 5.91 11.75
CA LEU A 87 -14.04 7.23 11.55
C LEU A 87 -14.79 7.34 10.21
N SER A 88 -14.27 6.70 9.16
CA SER A 88 -14.93 6.64 7.86
C SER A 88 -16.31 5.99 7.95
N ARG A 89 -16.40 4.90 8.71
CA ARG A 89 -17.67 4.19 8.96
C ARG A 89 -18.60 5.02 9.82
N LYS A 90 -18.08 5.69 10.85
CA LYS A 90 -18.85 6.49 11.81
C LYS A 90 -19.50 7.71 11.16
N GLU A 91 -18.75 8.43 10.32
CA GLU A 91 -19.22 9.62 9.60
C GLU A 91 -19.98 9.28 8.31
N ARG A 92 -20.17 7.98 8.00
CA ARG A 92 -20.84 7.47 6.80
C ARG A 92 -20.31 8.12 5.51
N LEU A 93 -18.99 8.22 5.41
CA LEU A 93 -18.34 8.82 4.24
C LEU A 93 -18.55 7.95 3.00
N THR A 94 -18.91 8.58 1.88
CA THR A 94 -19.01 7.91 0.58
C THR A 94 -17.66 7.34 0.13
N HIS A 95 -16.56 8.00 0.52
CA HIS A 95 -15.21 7.56 0.25
C HIS A 95 -14.48 7.30 1.57
N PRO A 96 -13.98 6.07 1.79
CA PRO A 96 -13.17 5.77 2.97
C PRO A 96 -11.94 6.67 3.04
N ILE A 97 -11.62 7.13 4.25
CA ILE A 97 -10.40 7.89 4.55
C ILE A 97 -9.22 6.99 4.18
N LYS A 98 -8.41 7.44 3.22
CA LYS A 98 -7.20 6.73 2.83
C LYS A 98 -6.10 7.03 3.85
N PHE A 99 -5.66 5.98 4.52
CA PHE A 99 -4.54 6.03 5.46
C PHE A 99 -3.30 6.76 4.91
N THR A 100 -2.93 6.47 3.65
CA THR A 100 -1.81 7.13 2.96
C THR A 100 -2.01 8.64 2.81
N ALA A 101 -3.23 9.09 2.51
CA ALA A 101 -3.54 10.50 2.35
C ALA A 101 -3.48 11.24 3.70
N TYR A 102 -3.97 10.61 4.76
CA TYR A 102 -3.85 11.16 6.11
C TYR A 102 -2.39 11.26 6.58
N LYS A 103 -1.55 10.26 6.31
CA LYS A 103 -0.12 10.33 6.61
C LYS A 103 0.59 11.45 5.85
N ALA A 104 0.30 11.62 4.57
CA ALA A 104 0.85 12.72 3.77
C ALA A 104 0.41 14.08 4.34
N TRP A 105 -0.85 14.21 4.74
CA TRP A 105 -1.35 15.42 5.40
C TRP A 105 -0.65 15.69 6.73
N LEU A 106 -0.43 14.66 7.56
CA LEU A 106 0.30 14.77 8.81
C LEU A 106 1.75 15.27 8.60
N GLN A 107 2.41 14.78 7.56
CA GLN A 107 3.75 15.23 7.16
C GLN A 107 3.76 16.69 6.70
N SER A 108 2.74 17.12 5.96
CA SER A 108 2.60 18.52 5.53
C SER A 108 2.28 19.48 6.67
N ASP A 109 1.56 19.03 7.70
CA ASP A 109 1.20 19.83 8.88
C ASP A 109 2.38 19.98 9.86
N THR A 110 3.30 19.01 9.88
CA THR A 110 4.46 19.01 10.79
C THR A 110 5.64 19.83 10.26
N LEU A 111 5.63 20.25 8.98
CA LEU A 111 6.66 21.08 8.37
C LEU A 111 6.13 22.48 8.08
N PRO A 112 6.47 23.51 8.88
CA PRO A 112 6.14 24.88 8.52
C PRO A 112 7.06 25.32 7.37
N GLY A 113 6.55 25.22 6.14
CA GLY A 113 7.06 25.90 4.95
C GLY A 113 8.31 25.29 4.29
N ASN A 114 8.12 24.54 3.21
CA ASN A 114 8.60 24.94 1.88
C ASN A 114 8.06 24.00 0.79
N GLU A 115 7.34 24.63 -0.15
CA GLU A 115 7.15 24.35 -1.57
C GLU A 115 7.28 22.91 -2.14
N VAL A 116 6.13 22.45 -2.66
CA VAL A 116 5.93 21.74 -3.94
C VAL A 116 6.91 20.63 -4.31
N ALA A 117 6.49 19.37 -4.09
CA ALA A 117 6.85 18.27 -4.97
C ALA A 117 5.67 17.31 -5.13
N ASN A 118 4.95 17.51 -6.24
CA ASN A 118 3.93 16.63 -6.75
C ASN A 118 4.52 15.22 -6.93
N THR A 119 3.99 14.22 -6.23
CA THR A 119 4.27 12.81 -6.54
C THR A 119 2.96 12.05 -6.68
N THR A 120 2.45 12.05 -7.92
CA THR A 120 1.38 11.15 -8.38
C THR A 120 2.02 10.13 -9.35
N PRO A 121 1.58 8.86 -9.37
CA PRO A 121 2.37 7.72 -9.87
C PRO A 121 2.16 7.46 -11.37
N GLN A 122 3.24 7.14 -12.10
CA GLN A 122 3.30 6.61 -13.48
C GLN A 122 4.59 5.77 -13.55
N GLN A 123 4.63 4.45 -13.76
CA GLN A 123 4.12 3.61 -14.86
C GLN A 123 4.17 4.29 -16.23
N LEU A 124 5.14 3.88 -17.06
CA LEU A 124 5.12 3.64 -18.52
C LEU A 124 6.59 3.69 -19.01
N HIS A 125 7.19 2.54 -19.34
CA HIS A 125 7.34 1.98 -20.69
C HIS A 125 8.56 2.49 -21.47
N ALA A 126 9.23 1.50 -22.07
CA ALA A 126 10.48 1.52 -22.85
C ALA A 126 10.51 2.48 -24.05
N PRO A 127 11.69 2.56 -24.70
CA PRO A 127 11.73 2.48 -26.16
C PRO A 127 12.76 1.46 -26.69
N VAL A 128 12.20 0.46 -27.39
CA VAL A 128 12.54 -0.19 -28.68
C VAL A 128 13.97 -0.56 -29.12
N ALA A 129 13.99 -1.73 -29.78
CA ALA A 129 14.96 -2.32 -30.73
C ALA A 129 16.21 -3.00 -30.09
N ASP A 130 16.61 -4.23 -30.42
CA ASP A 130 16.29 -5.06 -31.57
C ASP A 130 16.34 -6.57 -31.25
N THR A 131 15.65 -7.28 -32.12
CA THR A 131 15.49 -8.71 -32.33
C THR A 131 16.81 -9.47 -32.40
N HIS A 132 16.93 -10.60 -31.69
CA HIS A 132 17.55 -11.82 -32.22
C HIS A 132 17.45 -12.98 -31.22
N MET A 133 17.10 -14.14 -31.77
CA MET A 133 16.81 -15.41 -31.13
C MET A 133 18.05 -16.12 -30.57
N SER A 134 17.74 -17.21 -29.86
CA SER A 134 18.43 -18.50 -29.94
C SER A 134 19.64 -18.75 -29.03
N VAL A 135 19.39 -19.71 -28.14
CA VAL A 135 20.25 -20.84 -27.75
C VAL A 135 21.39 -21.16 -28.72
N ASP A 136 22.63 -21.16 -28.21
CA ASP A 136 23.67 -22.21 -28.29
C ASP A 136 24.88 -21.73 -27.45
N ASP A 137 25.24 -22.45 -26.39
CA ASP A 137 26.42 -23.32 -26.23
C ASP A 137 27.81 -22.63 -26.25
N THR A 138 28.59 -23.04 -25.25
CA THR A 138 30.05 -22.98 -25.10
C THR A 138 30.77 -21.65 -24.88
N ASN A 139 31.36 -21.62 -23.68
CA ASN A 139 32.73 -21.21 -23.36
C ASN A 139 33.11 -19.71 -23.32
N GLN A 140 33.53 -19.35 -22.11
CA GLN A 140 34.61 -18.42 -21.74
C GLN A 140 34.25 -16.96 -21.42
N THR A 141 34.54 -16.63 -20.15
CA THR A 141 34.80 -15.31 -19.55
C THR A 141 33.56 -14.47 -19.15
N PRO A 142 33.42 -14.09 -17.88
CA PRO A 142 32.64 -12.92 -17.50
C PRO A 142 33.55 -11.78 -16.99
N THR A 143 33.50 -10.70 -17.76
CA THR A 143 33.52 -9.28 -17.38
C THR A 143 33.25 -8.95 -15.90
N PRO A 144 33.85 -7.85 -15.36
CA PRO A 144 33.58 -7.39 -14.00
C PRO A 144 32.13 -6.89 -13.94
N VAL A 145 31.28 -7.71 -13.33
CA VAL A 145 29.88 -7.40 -13.08
C VAL A 145 29.85 -6.25 -12.08
N GLN A 146 29.25 -5.11 -12.47
CA GLN A 146 28.87 -4.09 -11.50
C GLN A 146 27.84 -4.71 -10.56
N GLU A 147 28.33 -5.18 -9.42
CA GLU A 147 27.51 -5.76 -8.36
C GLU A 147 26.57 -4.65 -7.86
N PRO A 148 25.23 -4.86 -7.86
CA PRO A 148 24.33 -3.85 -7.32
C PRO A 148 24.65 -3.65 -5.84
N THR A 149 24.64 -2.39 -5.37
CA THR A 149 24.91 -2.08 -3.97
C THR A 149 23.82 -2.69 -3.09
N TYR A 150 24.08 -3.88 -2.54
CA TYR A 150 23.19 -4.51 -1.58
C TYR A 150 23.26 -3.79 -0.23
N PRO A 151 22.18 -3.81 0.56
CA PRO A 151 22.19 -3.24 1.91
C PRO A 151 23.19 -3.97 2.81
N SER A 152 23.75 -3.27 3.79
CA SER A 152 24.79 -3.79 4.71
C SER A 152 24.37 -5.07 5.43
N SER A 153 23.09 -5.21 5.79
CA SER A 153 22.53 -6.44 6.39
C SER A 153 22.68 -7.65 5.47
N PHE A 154 22.39 -7.49 4.18
CA PHE A 154 22.51 -8.57 3.22
C PHE A 154 23.97 -8.94 2.96
N ALA A 155 24.84 -7.94 2.80
CA ALA A 155 26.28 -8.18 2.66
C ALA A 155 26.86 -8.95 3.86
N HIS A 156 26.43 -8.59 5.08
CA HIS A 156 26.82 -9.30 6.30
C HIS A 156 26.30 -10.75 6.31
N ILE A 157 25.07 -11.01 5.88
CA ILE A 157 24.54 -12.37 5.77
C ILE A 157 25.33 -13.18 4.72
N VAL A 158 25.65 -12.60 3.57
CA VAL A 158 26.47 -13.23 2.53
C VAL A 158 27.88 -13.54 3.05
N GLU A 159 28.48 -12.62 3.80
CA GLU A 159 29.76 -12.84 4.46
C GLU A 159 29.68 -14.02 5.43
N LEU A 160 28.66 -14.08 6.29
CA LEU A 160 28.47 -15.20 7.22
C LEU A 160 28.32 -16.54 6.48
N ILE A 161 27.58 -16.56 5.36
CA ILE A 161 27.41 -17.76 4.53
C ILE A 161 28.74 -18.16 3.87
N THR A 162 29.46 -17.22 3.27
CA THR A 162 30.71 -17.50 2.54
C THR A 162 31.86 -17.88 3.47
N THR A 163 31.85 -17.38 4.70
CA THR A 163 32.84 -17.72 5.75
C THR A 163 32.44 -18.93 6.60
N GLY A 164 31.23 -19.46 6.42
CA GLY A 164 30.73 -20.62 7.17
C GLY A 164 30.32 -20.33 8.62
N HIS A 165 30.10 -19.06 8.97
CA HIS A 165 29.56 -18.68 10.28
C HIS A 165 28.04 -18.91 10.34
N PRO A 166 27.49 -19.25 11.52
CA PRO A 166 26.06 -19.45 11.68
C PRO A 166 25.29 -18.14 11.46
N VAL A 167 24.21 -18.20 10.67
CA VAL A 167 23.33 -17.04 10.43
C VAL A 167 22.48 -16.78 11.68
N PRO A 168 22.48 -15.56 12.24
CA PRO A 168 21.67 -15.24 13.41
C PRO A 168 20.17 -15.53 13.20
N GLY A 169 19.52 -16.11 14.21
CA GLY A 169 18.07 -16.31 14.23
C GLY A 169 17.55 -17.54 13.49
N ILE A 170 18.42 -18.34 12.84
CA ILE A 170 18.01 -19.61 12.23
C ILE A 170 18.05 -20.75 13.25
N GLN A 171 17.00 -21.56 13.31
CA GLN A 171 16.98 -22.76 14.12
C GLN A 171 17.82 -23.84 13.43
N GLN A 172 18.76 -24.43 14.17
CA GLN A 172 19.55 -25.55 13.66
C GLN A 172 18.65 -26.78 13.56
N ILE A 173 18.35 -27.20 12.33
CA ILE A 173 17.63 -28.45 12.08
C ILE A 173 18.68 -29.56 12.18
N PRO A 174 18.57 -30.51 13.13
CA PRO A 174 19.46 -31.65 13.16
C PRO A 174 19.24 -32.51 11.90
N ASP A 175 20.30 -33.04 11.30
CA ASP A 175 20.24 -33.99 10.17
C ASP A 175 19.56 -35.34 10.52
N THR A 176 18.95 -35.42 11.70
CA THR A 176 18.25 -36.59 12.16
C THR A 176 16.86 -36.60 11.55
N ILE A 177 16.63 -37.53 10.64
CA ILE A 177 15.27 -37.90 10.23
C ILE A 177 14.55 -38.44 11.47
N LEU A 178 13.47 -37.79 11.91
CA LEU A 178 12.58 -38.29 12.97
C LEU A 178 11.90 -39.59 12.49
N LYS A 179 12.58 -40.73 12.65
CA LYS A 179 12.02 -42.04 12.31
C LYS A 179 10.78 -42.31 13.18
N GLY A 180 9.66 -42.66 12.55
CA GLY A 180 8.45 -43.15 13.24
C GLY A 180 7.38 -42.09 13.56
N HIS A 181 7.55 -40.83 13.14
CA HIS A 181 6.49 -39.82 13.22
C HIS A 181 5.66 -39.69 11.93
N ASP A 182 5.90 -40.57 10.95
CA ASP A 182 5.09 -40.66 9.74
C ASP A 182 3.71 -41.21 10.09
N THR A 183 2.76 -40.33 10.38
CA THR A 183 1.35 -40.73 10.49
C THR A 183 0.84 -41.08 9.09
N ALA A 184 0.66 -42.37 8.81
CA ALA A 184 0.02 -42.82 7.59
C ALA A 184 -1.36 -42.15 7.44
N SER A 185 -1.68 -41.65 6.24
CA SER A 185 -2.96 -41.02 5.97
C SER A 185 -4.11 -42.03 6.07
N THR A 186 -4.73 -42.16 7.25
CA THR A 186 -5.90 -43.02 7.50
C THR A 186 -7.20 -42.47 6.91
N LYS A 187 -7.24 -41.21 6.49
CA LYS A 187 -8.50 -40.60 6.00
C LYS A 187 -8.85 -41.09 4.59
N PRO A 188 -10.09 -41.53 4.34
CA PRO A 188 -10.51 -41.93 3.01
C PRO A 188 -10.47 -40.74 2.06
N LYS A 189 -9.94 -40.95 0.84
CA LYS A 189 -9.85 -39.90 -0.18
C LYS A 189 -11.26 -39.48 -0.58
N ARG A 190 -11.61 -38.22 -0.28
CA ARG A 190 -12.89 -37.65 -0.70
C ARG A 190 -12.93 -37.59 -2.23
N ARG A 191 -13.91 -38.29 -2.80
CA ARG A 191 -14.13 -38.29 -4.24
C ARG A 191 -14.63 -36.93 -4.72
N LYS A 192 -14.18 -36.56 -5.90
CA LYS A 192 -14.66 -35.34 -6.55
C LYS A 192 -16.09 -35.58 -7.05
N PRO A 193 -16.95 -34.55 -7.07
CA PRO A 193 -18.36 -34.70 -7.48
C PRO A 193 -18.58 -35.22 -8.91
N TRP A 194 -17.53 -35.28 -9.72
CA TRP A 194 -17.55 -35.78 -11.10
C TRP A 194 -16.94 -37.19 -11.27
N GLU A 195 -16.50 -37.83 -10.18
CA GLU A 195 -16.02 -39.21 -10.22
C GLU A 195 -17.23 -40.15 -10.33
N LYS A 196 -17.50 -40.66 -11.55
CA LYS A 196 -18.51 -41.69 -11.81
C LYS A 196 -18.04 -43.02 -11.20
N ASP A 197 -18.96 -43.78 -10.62
CA ASP A 197 -18.67 -45.12 -10.09
C ASP A 197 -18.29 -46.06 -11.24
N GLU A 198 -17.02 -46.44 -11.33
CA GLU A 198 -16.66 -47.69 -11.97
C GLU A 198 -16.67 -48.75 -10.88
N ALA A 199 -17.74 -49.55 -10.86
CA ALA A 199 -17.83 -50.72 -10.00
C ALA A 199 -16.69 -51.70 -10.37
N PRO A 200 -16.04 -52.34 -9.39
CA PRO A 200 -15.04 -53.35 -9.70
C PRO A 200 -15.73 -54.57 -10.32
N GLU A 201 -15.49 -54.80 -11.60
CA GLU A 201 -15.82 -56.06 -12.27
C GLU A 201 -15.15 -57.23 -11.50
N PRO A 202 -15.91 -58.27 -11.09
CA PRO A 202 -15.32 -59.43 -10.44
C PRO A 202 -14.53 -60.24 -11.47
N PHE A 203 -13.22 -60.26 -11.30
CA PHE A 203 -12.32 -61.23 -11.94
C PHE A 203 -12.75 -62.64 -11.51
N GLN A 204 -13.35 -63.37 -12.45
CA GLN A 204 -13.73 -64.77 -12.29
C GLN A 204 -12.52 -65.66 -12.60
N THR A 205 -12.36 -66.69 -11.76
CA THR A 205 -11.22 -67.60 -11.62
C THR A 205 -10.98 -68.48 -12.84
#